data_AF-A0A6H1UCK9-F1
#
_entry.id   AF-A0A6H1UCK9-F1
#
_cell.length_a   1.000
_cell.length_b   1.000
_cell.length_c   1.000
_cell.angle_alpha   90.00
_cell.angle_beta   90.00
_cell.angle_gamma   90.00
#
_symmetry.space_group_name_H-M   'P 1'
#
loop_
_entity.id
_entity.type
_entity.pdbx_description
1 polymer ?
#
loop_
_entity_poly.entity_id
_entity_poly.type
_entity_poly.pdbx_seq_one_letter_code
_entity_poly.pdbx_strand_id
1 'polypeptide(L)'
;MRPLDTQFVEFLLTRSEPFLSRYASLTDVGQWRLRVKQQQLPQWQQRQRQNDSSLHNDIEAFITLTFGQSRLPMLRRRYNSYLHRQRKQTKAIDLDLIAVQSLEQIISNYGLNSYSEAIVWMAREINTPLE
;
A
#
# COMPACT_ATOMS: atom_id res chain seq x y z
N MET A 1 15.78 11.07 5.28
CA MET A 1 15.40 9.81 4.62
C MET A 1 14.00 9.43 5.08
N ARG A 2 13.11 8.94 4.20
CA ARG A 2 11.75 8.55 4.61
C ARG A 2 11.82 7.33 5.56
N PRO A 3 11.05 7.27 6.65
CA PRO A 3 11.04 6.13 7.56
C PRO A 3 10.62 4.84 6.84
N LEU A 4 11.09 3.70 7.35
CA LEU A 4 10.61 2.39 6.95
C LEU A 4 9.33 2.14 7.76
N ASP A 5 8.22 2.05 7.07
CA ASP A 5 6.87 1.91 7.61
C ASP A 5 6.14 0.75 6.92
N THR A 6 4.88 0.51 7.30
CA THR A 6 4.09 -0.57 6.71
C THR A 6 3.88 -0.40 5.20
N GLN A 7 3.81 0.85 4.71
CA GLN A 7 3.69 1.15 3.27
C GLN A 7 4.95 0.73 2.50
N PHE A 8 6.13 0.84 3.12
CA PHE A 8 7.37 0.32 2.54
C PHE A 8 7.31 -1.21 2.36
N VAL A 9 6.80 -1.93 3.37
CA VAL A 9 6.65 -3.39 3.31
C VAL A 9 5.64 -3.79 2.24
N GLU A 10 4.50 -3.11 2.16
CA GLU A 10 3.51 -3.30 1.10
C GLU A 10 4.11 -3.11 -0.29
N PHE A 11 4.90 -2.04 -0.47
CA PHE A 11 5.63 -1.82 -1.71
C PHE A 11 6.56 -3.00 -2.07
N LEU A 12 7.26 -3.58 -1.10
CA LEU A 12 8.11 -4.76 -1.33
C LEU A 12 7.28 -5.98 -1.75
N LEU A 13 6.11 -6.19 -1.15
CA LEU A 13 5.22 -7.29 -1.50
C LEU A 13 4.70 -7.22 -2.95
N THR A 14 4.59 -6.02 -3.52
CA THR A 14 4.20 -5.81 -4.93
C THR A 14 5.34 -6.03 -5.94
N ARG A 15 6.58 -6.24 -5.50
CA ARG A 15 7.71 -6.43 -6.44
C ARG A 15 7.57 -7.77 -7.15
N SER A 16 8.06 -7.85 -8.39
CA SER A 16 7.98 -9.08 -9.19
C SER A 16 8.75 -10.23 -8.53
N GLU A 17 8.33 -11.45 -8.84
CA GLU A 17 8.99 -12.66 -8.31
C GLU A 17 10.48 -12.75 -8.69
N PRO A 18 10.90 -12.50 -9.94
CA PRO A 18 12.33 -12.47 -10.29
C PRO A 18 13.14 -11.44 -9.48
N PHE A 19 12.52 -10.30 -9.11
CA PHE A 19 13.16 -9.32 -8.25
C PHE A 19 13.33 -9.87 -6.83
N LEU A 20 12.28 -10.45 -6.25
CA LEU A 20 12.31 -10.96 -4.88
C LEU A 20 13.25 -12.16 -4.76
N SER A 21 13.22 -13.12 -5.70
CA SER A 21 14.17 -14.24 -5.67
C SER A 21 15.62 -13.78 -5.77
N ARG A 22 15.92 -12.78 -6.61
CA ARG A 22 17.29 -12.27 -6.79
C ARG A 22 17.80 -11.44 -5.61
N TYR A 23 16.94 -10.62 -5.02
CA TYR A 23 17.35 -9.59 -4.04
C TYR A 23 16.92 -9.90 -2.60
N ALA A 24 16.14 -10.94 -2.36
CA ALA A 24 15.82 -11.43 -1.01
C ALA A 24 16.26 -12.88 -0.78
N SER A 25 16.92 -13.51 -1.77
CA SER A 25 17.35 -14.91 -1.71
C SER A 25 16.24 -15.87 -1.26
N LEU A 26 14.99 -15.54 -1.61
CA LEU A 26 13.81 -16.30 -1.19
C LEU A 26 13.68 -17.55 -2.06
N THR A 27 13.62 -18.71 -1.41
CA THR A 27 13.38 -20.01 -2.05
C THR A 27 11.93 -20.17 -2.51
N ASP A 28 10.98 -19.58 -1.77
CA ASP A 28 9.56 -19.55 -2.12
C ASP A 28 8.99 -18.15 -1.85
N VAL A 29 8.86 -17.37 -2.93
CA VAL A 29 8.34 -15.99 -2.87
C VAL A 29 6.85 -15.97 -2.52
N GLY A 30 6.09 -16.98 -2.97
CA GLY A 30 4.65 -17.07 -2.71
C GLY A 30 4.37 -17.25 -1.22
N GLN A 31 5.02 -18.22 -0.59
CA GLN A 31 4.90 -18.49 0.85
C GLN A 31 5.41 -17.33 1.69
N TRP A 32 6.52 -16.68 1.29
CA TRP A 32 7.00 -15.49 1.98
C TRP A 32 5.96 -14.36 1.95
N ARG A 33 5.38 -14.04 0.79
CA ARG A 33 4.34 -13.02 0.67
C ARG A 33 3.12 -13.36 1.54
N LEU A 34 2.67 -14.61 1.51
CA LEU A 34 1.52 -15.06 2.27
C LEU A 34 1.75 -14.87 3.77
N ARG A 35 2.91 -15.32 4.28
CA ARG A 35 3.31 -15.15 5.68
C ARG A 35 3.33 -13.68 6.09
N VAL A 36 3.97 -12.82 5.31
CA VAL A 36 4.06 -11.39 5.64
C VAL A 36 2.67 -10.75 5.63
N LYS A 37 1.82 -11.04 4.62
CA LYS A 37 0.47 -10.47 4.51
C LYS A 37 -0.47 -10.94 5.63
N GLN A 38 -0.40 -12.20 6.03
CA GLN A 38 -1.33 -12.78 6.99
C GLN A 38 -0.90 -12.58 8.45
N GLN A 39 0.41 -12.59 8.71
CA GLN A 39 0.91 -12.66 10.09
C GLN A 39 1.57 -11.35 10.54
N GLN A 40 2.42 -10.75 9.71
CA GLN A 40 3.24 -9.60 10.17
C GLN A 40 2.61 -8.25 9.85
N LEU A 41 2.17 -8.05 8.60
CA LEU A 41 1.66 -6.76 8.13
C LEU A 41 0.45 -6.26 8.94
N PRO A 42 -0.57 -7.09 9.28
CA PRO A 42 -1.70 -6.63 10.08
C PRO A 42 -1.29 -6.16 11.49
N GLN A 43 -0.34 -6.86 12.12
CA GLN A 43 0.17 -6.52 13.44
C GLN A 43 0.94 -5.19 13.41
N TRP A 44 1.78 -4.98 12.39
CA TRP A 44 2.49 -3.72 12.22
C TRP A 44 1.57 -2.55 11.87
N GLN A 45 0.53 -2.77 11.06
CA GLN A 45 -0.48 -1.74 10.78
C GLN A 45 -1.26 -1.36 12.05
N GLN A 46 -1.52 -2.31 12.95
CA GLN A 46 -2.10 -2.01 14.26
C GLN A 46 -1.14 -1.19 15.13
N ARG A 47 0.13 -1.58 15.23
CA ARG A 47 1.16 -0.85 15.98
C ARG A 47 1.41 0.56 15.44
N GLN A 48 1.33 0.72 14.11
CA GLN A 48 1.45 2.03 13.46
C GLN A 48 0.29 2.96 13.85
N ARG A 49 -0.94 2.44 13.92
CA ARG A 49 -2.11 3.19 14.40
C ARG A 49 -1.97 3.60 15.88
N GLN A 50 -1.22 2.84 16.66
CA GLN A 50 -0.93 3.11 18.06
C GLN A 50 0.30 4.02 18.26
N ASN A 51 0.92 4.52 17.19
CA ASN A 51 2.15 5.32 17.23
C ASN A 51 3.30 4.65 18.00
N ASP A 52 3.44 3.32 17.88
CA ASP A 52 4.54 2.59 18.49
C ASP A 52 5.90 3.03 17.92
N SER A 53 6.74 3.61 18.77
CA SER A 53 8.06 4.13 18.42
C SER A 53 9.07 3.05 18.02
N SER A 54 8.86 1.80 18.45
CA SER A 54 9.76 0.67 18.16
C SER A 54 9.49 0.02 16.80
N LEU A 55 8.33 0.28 16.19
CA LEU A 55 7.91 -0.34 14.93
C LEU A 55 8.92 -0.12 13.80
N HIS A 56 9.53 1.06 13.75
CA HIS A 56 10.53 1.38 12.74
C HIS A 56 11.72 0.41 12.78
N ASN A 57 12.20 0.09 13.98
CA ASN A 57 13.35 -0.79 14.18
C ASN A 57 13.01 -2.23 13.80
N ASP A 58 11.79 -2.69 14.12
CA ASP A 58 11.34 -4.03 13.77
C ASP A 58 11.21 -4.21 12.24
N ILE A 59 10.66 -3.20 11.57
CA ILE A 59 10.56 -3.19 10.11
C ILE A 59 11.96 -3.13 9.47
N GLU A 60 12.87 -2.31 10.01
CA GLU A 60 14.25 -2.25 9.52
C GLU A 60 14.97 -3.60 9.69
N ALA A 61 14.88 -4.20 10.87
CA ALA A 61 15.45 -5.52 11.14
C ALA A 61 14.88 -6.58 10.19
N PHE A 62 13.57 -6.60 9.97
CA PHE A 62 12.93 -7.52 9.03
C PHE A 62 13.45 -7.35 7.60
N ILE A 63 13.58 -6.11 7.12
CA ILE A 63 14.07 -5.83 5.76
C ILE A 63 15.55 -6.21 5.66
N THR A 64 16.35 -5.92 6.68
CA THR A 64 17.77 -6.26 6.70
C THR A 64 17.99 -7.77 6.73
N LEU A 65 17.18 -8.53 7.48
CA LEU A 65 17.22 -9.99 7.47
C LEU A 65 16.80 -10.56 6.11
N THR A 66 15.80 -9.97 5.46
CA THR A 66 15.24 -10.51 4.20
C THR A 66 16.10 -10.12 2.99
N PHE A 67 16.58 -8.89 2.91
CA PHE A 67 17.26 -8.35 1.73
C PHE A 67 18.75 -8.09 1.96
N GLY A 68 19.21 -8.01 3.20
CA GLY A 68 20.57 -7.60 3.55
C GLY A 68 20.72 -6.08 3.63
N GLN A 69 21.54 -5.61 4.58
CA GLN A 69 21.76 -4.18 4.85
C GLN A 69 22.24 -3.41 3.62
N SER A 70 23.08 -4.02 2.78
CA SER A 70 23.65 -3.40 1.58
C SER A 70 22.60 -3.05 0.53
N ARG A 71 21.44 -3.70 0.54
CA ARG A 71 20.36 -3.48 -0.45
C ARG A 71 19.39 -2.37 -0.03
N LEU A 72 19.40 -1.97 1.24
CA LEU A 72 18.46 -1.00 1.79
C LEU A 72 18.48 0.37 1.07
N PRO A 73 19.64 0.96 0.71
CA PRO A 73 19.66 2.23 -0.05
C PRO A 73 18.98 2.13 -1.41
N MET A 74 19.16 1.01 -2.11
CA MET A 74 18.53 0.76 -3.41
C MET A 74 17.01 0.59 -3.28
N LEU A 75 16.54 -0.15 -2.26
CA LEU A 75 15.11 -0.32 -1.99
C LEU A 75 14.44 1.02 -1.64
N ARG A 76 15.08 1.82 -0.78
CA ARG A 76 14.61 3.18 -0.43
C ARG A 76 14.49 4.07 -1.67
N ARG A 77 15.47 4.04 -2.57
CA ARG A 77 15.42 4.79 -3.84
C ARG A 77 14.24 4.34 -4.71
N ARG A 78 14.05 3.03 -4.89
CA ARG A 78 12.92 2.49 -5.67
C ARG A 78 11.56 2.85 -5.07
N TYR A 79 11.43 2.81 -3.76
CA TYR A 79 10.21 3.22 -3.07
C TYR A 79 9.91 4.70 -3.27
N ASN A 80 10.91 5.58 -3.14
CA ASN A 80 10.72 7.01 -3.43
C ASN A 80 10.24 7.24 -4.87
N SER A 81 10.85 6.56 -5.86
CA SER A 81 10.40 6.64 -7.25
C SER A 81 8.96 6.14 -7.44
N TYR A 82 8.57 5.07 -6.75
CA TYR A 82 7.21 4.54 -6.76
C TYR A 82 6.20 5.57 -6.22
N LEU A 83 6.51 6.18 -5.08
CA LEU A 83 5.69 7.23 -4.47
C LEU A 83 5.58 8.46 -5.36
N HIS A 84 6.67 8.88 -6.01
CA HIS A 84 6.62 9.99 -6.97
C HIS A 84 5.69 9.67 -8.15
N ARG A 85 5.64 8.42 -8.61
CA ARG A 85 4.71 7.99 -9.67
C ARG A 85 3.27 7.96 -9.16
N GLN A 86 3.02 7.43 -7.96
CA GLN A 86 1.68 7.44 -7.37
C GLN A 86 1.16 8.86 -7.16
N ARG A 87 1.99 9.77 -6.62
CA ARG A 87 1.62 11.18 -6.45
C ARG A 87 1.32 11.87 -7.78
N LYS A 88 1.95 11.45 -8.88
CA LYS A 88 1.61 11.96 -10.22
C LYS A 88 0.28 11.41 -10.73
N GLN A 89 -0.14 10.23 -10.27
CA GLN A 89 -1.39 9.57 -10.64
C GLN A 89 -2.59 10.05 -9.79
N THR A 90 -2.36 10.49 -8.56
CA THR A 90 -3.38 11.07 -7.69
C THR A 90 -3.46 12.58 -7.86
N LYS A 91 -4.66 13.15 -7.92
CA LYS A 91 -4.88 14.60 -7.94
C LYS A 91 -5.60 15.02 -6.67
N ALA A 92 -5.17 16.14 -6.08
CA ALA A 92 -5.96 16.80 -5.05
C ALA A 92 -7.13 17.52 -5.73
N ILE A 93 -8.33 17.36 -5.16
CA ILE A 93 -9.55 18.04 -5.58
C ILE A 93 -10.22 18.58 -4.33
N ASP A 94 -10.84 19.75 -4.44
CA ASP A 94 -11.70 20.29 -3.38
C ASP A 94 -13.12 19.78 -3.61
N LEU A 95 -13.73 19.27 -2.55
CA LEU A 95 -15.12 18.83 -2.51
C LEU A 95 -15.80 19.53 -1.33
N ASP A 96 -17.03 19.99 -1.54
CA ASP A 96 -17.84 20.49 -0.42
C ASP A 96 -18.26 19.33 0.51
N LEU A 97 -18.74 19.70 1.70
CA LEU A 97 -19.11 18.73 2.72
C LEU A 97 -20.21 17.76 2.25
N ILE A 98 -21.16 18.25 1.43
CA ILE A 98 -22.30 17.46 0.95
C ILE A 98 -21.81 16.41 -0.05
N ALA A 99 -20.91 16.79 -0.96
CA ALA A 99 -20.30 15.87 -1.91
C ALA A 99 -19.51 14.76 -1.20
N VAL A 100 -18.76 15.09 -0.15
CA VAL A 100 -18.02 14.08 0.65
C VAL A 100 -18.99 13.11 1.32
N GLN A 101 -20.01 13.61 2.02
CA GLN A 101 -21.02 12.77 2.69
C GLN A 101 -21.75 11.85 1.69
N SER A 102 -22.08 12.37 0.51
CA SER A 102 -22.73 11.59 -0.55
C SER A 102 -21.83 10.45 -1.03
N LEU A 103 -20.54 10.70 -1.21
CA LEU A 103 -19.57 9.68 -1.60
C LEU A 103 -19.38 8.62 -0.50
N GLU A 104 -19.31 9.02 0.77
CA GLU A 104 -19.23 8.10 1.90
C GLU A 104 -20.44 7.16 1.95
N GLN A 105 -21.63 7.70 1.70
CA GLN A 105 -22.86 6.91 1.65
C GLN A 105 -22.85 5.90 0.50
N ILE A 106 -22.40 6.30 -0.70
CA ILE A 106 -22.24 5.39 -1.84
C ILE A 106 -21.23 4.29 -1.53
N ILE A 107 -20.07 4.64 -0.97
CA ILE A 107 -19.05 3.66 -0.55
C ILE A 107 -19.66 2.62 0.38
N SER A 108 -20.41 3.06 1.39
CA SER A 108 -21.06 2.17 2.35
C SER A 108 -22.12 1.28 1.71
N ASN A 109 -22.98 1.84 0.84
CA ASN A 109 -24.10 1.12 0.24
C ASN A 109 -23.66 0.04 -0.75
N TYR A 110 -22.55 0.28 -1.47
CA TYR A 110 -22.08 -0.60 -2.54
C TYR A 110 -20.79 -1.35 -2.20
N GLY A 111 -20.30 -1.25 -0.95
CA GLY A 111 -19.12 -1.98 -0.48
C GLY A 111 -17.83 -1.59 -1.22
N LEU A 112 -17.68 -0.32 -1.58
CA LEU A 112 -16.53 0.18 -2.32
C LEU A 112 -15.36 0.48 -1.36
N ASN A 113 -14.14 0.59 -1.89
CA ASN A 113 -12.93 0.73 -1.09
C ASN A 113 -12.36 2.16 -1.10
N SER A 114 -12.88 3.05 -1.94
CA SER A 114 -12.37 4.43 -2.05
C SER A 114 -13.34 5.41 -2.74
N TYR A 115 -13.10 6.71 -2.54
CA TYR A 115 -13.81 7.77 -3.26
C TYR A 115 -13.61 7.69 -4.78
N SER A 116 -12.42 7.32 -5.25
CA SER A 116 -12.17 7.14 -6.69
C SER A 116 -12.99 6.00 -7.27
N GLU A 117 -13.17 4.91 -6.51
CA GLU A 117 -14.02 3.79 -6.91
C GLU A 117 -15.49 4.18 -6.95
N ALA A 118 -15.97 4.96 -5.96
CA ALA A 118 -17.32 5.52 -5.96
C ALA A 118 -17.59 6.44 -7.16
N ILE A 119 -16.66 7.34 -7.50
CA ILE A 119 -16.78 8.22 -8.68
C ILE A 119 -16.85 7.40 -9.98
N VAL A 120 -16.01 6.37 -10.12
CA VAL A 120 -16.03 5.49 -11.29
C VAL A 120 -17.32 4.68 -11.37
N TRP A 121 -17.82 4.20 -10.23
CA TRP A 121 -19.10 3.51 -10.14
C TRP A 121 -20.25 4.43 -10.59
N MET A 122 -20.34 5.64 -10.05
CA MET A 122 -21.35 6.63 -10.46
C MET A 122 -21.31 6.92 -11.96
N ALA A 123 -20.11 7.09 -12.53
CA ALA A 123 -19.94 7.35 -13.96
C ALA A 123 -20.42 6.17 -14.83
N ARG A 124 -20.33 4.93 -14.34
CA ARG A 124 -20.85 3.75 -15.04
C ARG A 124 -22.37 3.67 -14.99
N GLU A 125 -22.96 3.90 -13.82
CA GLU A 125 -24.41 3.90 -13.65
C GLU A 125 -25.08 4.93 -14.56
N ILE A 126 -24.52 6.14 -14.67
CA ILE A 126 -25.03 7.20 -15.56
C ILE A 126 -24.99 6.79 -17.04
N ASN A 127 -23.99 5.98 -17.43
CA ASN A 127 -23.82 5.52 -18.81
C ASN A 127 -24.51 4.18 -19.10
N THR A 128 -25.24 3.62 -18.14
CA THR A 128 -26.02 2.40 -18.36
C THR A 128 -27.35 2.80 -19.02
N PRO A 129 -27.62 2.39 -20.27
CA PRO A 129 -28.87 2.74 -20.93
C PRO A 129 -30.05 2.17 -20.14
N LEU A 130 -31.06 3.00 -19.91
CA LEU A 130 -32.35 2.57 -19.36
C LEU A 130 -33.00 1.63 -20.38
N GLU A 131 -33.11 0.34 -20.03
CA GLU A 131 -33.95 -0.63 -20.76
C GLU A 131 -35.45 -0.36 -20.53
#